data_AF-A0A3N2LWY3-F1
#
_entry.id   AF-A0A3N2LWY3-F1
#
_cell.length_a   1.000
_cell.length_b   1.000
_cell.length_c   1.000
_cell.angle_alpha   90.00
_cell.angle_beta   90.00
_cell.angle_gamma   90.00
#
_symmetry.space_group_name_H-M   'P 1'
#
loop_
_entity.id
_entity.type
_entity.pdbx_description
1 polymer ?
#
loop_
_entity_poly.entity_id
_entity_poly.type
_entity_poly.pdbx_seq_one_letter_code
_entity_poly.pdbx_strand_id
1 'polypeptide(L)'
;MTKREVALTVLSKLLYAMTADMKGSEEIKASHQTILKEYVEKNHGAKSKRKENKFSFQSIPWNNILDSIASGNPFLRRYIESDRFSKTEIRYMCAMLCGLSGKEYGLITESRSHYNISWSIRQKFGLPPKTTNLRIFLQNLSGQEKDERP
;
A
#
# COMPACT_ATOMS: atom_id res chain seq x y z
N MET A 1 11.13 -12.26 6.22
CA MET A 1 9.68 -12.50 6.26
C MET A 1 9.30 -13.55 5.23
N THR A 2 8.43 -14.49 5.58
CA THR A 2 7.80 -15.41 4.62
C THR A 2 6.84 -14.67 3.69
N LYS A 3 6.49 -15.23 2.53
CA LYS A 3 5.47 -14.65 1.65
C LYS A 3 4.14 -14.41 2.38
N ARG A 4 3.79 -15.31 3.31
CA ARG A 4 2.58 -15.23 4.12
C ARG A 4 2.62 -14.01 5.07
N GLU A 5 3.75 -13.80 5.73
CA GLU A 5 3.97 -12.61 6.57
C GLU A 5 3.89 -11.32 5.75
N VAL A 6 4.54 -11.26 4.58
CA VAL A 6 4.45 -10.07 3.70
C VAL A 6 3.00 -9.80 3.28
N ALA A 7 2.25 -10.83 2.90
CA ALA A 7 0.85 -10.67 2.51
C ALA A 7 0.00 -10.14 3.67
N LEU A 8 0.18 -10.68 4.87
CA LEU A 8 -0.52 -10.24 6.07
C LEU A 8 -0.21 -8.78 6.40
N THR A 9 1.07 -8.39 6.37
CA THR A 9 1.48 -7.00 6.60
C THR A 9 0.90 -6.05 5.56
N VAL A 10 0.97 -6.40 4.27
CA VAL A 10 0.44 -5.56 3.20
C VAL A 10 -1.08 -5.42 3.29
N LEU A 11 -1.81 -6.53 3.42
CA LEU A 11 -3.27 -6.49 3.54
C LEU A 11 -3.72 -5.66 4.75
N SER A 12 -2.98 -5.71 5.85
CA SER A 12 -3.23 -4.85 7.02
C SER A 12 -3.11 -3.37 6.70
N LYS A 13 -2.03 -2.95 6.03
CA LYS A 13 -1.84 -1.56 5.61
C LYS A 13 -2.93 -1.08 4.67
N LEU A 14 -3.32 -1.92 3.70
CA LEU A 14 -4.38 -1.61 2.75
C LEU A 14 -5.74 -1.50 3.45
N LEU A 15 -6.05 -2.40 4.39
CA LEU A 15 -7.27 -2.34 5.20
C LEU A 15 -7.36 -1.02 5.97
N TYR A 16 -6.27 -0.55 6.58
CA TYR A 16 -6.26 0.73 7.29
C TYR A 16 -6.46 1.94 6.41
N ALA A 17 -5.94 1.90 5.18
CA ALA A 17 -6.18 2.97 4.23
C ALA A 17 -7.66 3.04 3.82
N MET A 18 -8.33 1.89 3.72
CA MET A 18 -9.76 1.82 3.39
C MET A 18 -10.66 2.27 4.55
N THR A 19 -10.27 2.01 5.80
CA THR A 19 -11.10 2.33 6.97
C THR A 19 -10.81 3.70 7.57
N ALA A 20 -9.81 4.45 7.08
CA ALA A 20 -9.40 5.73 7.66
C ALA A 20 -10.53 6.78 7.78
N ASP A 21 -11.55 6.70 6.91
CA ASP A 21 -12.70 7.60 6.93
C ASP A 21 -13.90 7.05 7.73
N MET A 22 -13.74 5.89 8.40
CA MET A 22 -14.78 5.26 9.24
C MET A 22 -14.60 5.61 10.72
N LYS A 23 -15.69 5.99 11.39
CA LYS A 23 -15.72 6.21 12.86
C LYS A 23 -15.37 4.90 13.58
N GLY A 24 -14.46 4.94 14.56
CA GLY A 24 -13.96 3.75 15.26
C GLY A 24 -12.81 3.02 14.56
N SER A 25 -12.27 3.58 13.47
CA SER A 25 -11.17 2.96 12.72
C SER A 25 -9.93 2.71 13.58
N GLU A 26 -9.54 3.65 14.45
CA GLU A 26 -8.36 3.53 15.33
C GLU A 26 -8.40 2.32 16.28
N GLU A 27 -9.56 2.00 16.85
CA GLU A 27 -9.74 0.82 17.70
C GLU A 27 -9.59 -0.47 16.88
N ILE A 28 -10.19 -0.49 15.69
CA ILE A 28 -10.03 -1.60 14.72
C ILE A 28 -8.55 -1.71 14.29
N LYS A 29 -7.82 -0.59 14.18
CA LYS A 29 -6.38 -0.61 13.90
C LYS A 29 -5.60 -1.26 15.01
N ALA A 30 -5.81 -0.79 16.24
CA ALA A 30 -5.13 -1.33 17.41
C ALA A 30 -5.38 -2.83 17.59
N SER A 31 -6.63 -3.27 17.52
CA SER A 31 -6.98 -4.69 17.68
C SER A 31 -6.38 -5.57 16.58
N HIS A 32 -6.47 -5.14 15.32
CA HIS A 32 -5.92 -5.91 14.21
C HIS A 32 -4.38 -5.98 14.26
N GLN A 33 -3.69 -4.92 14.68
CA GLN A 33 -2.23 -4.94 14.88
C GLN A 33 -1.82 -5.93 15.96
N THR A 34 -2.53 -5.95 17.09
CA THR A 34 -2.28 -6.88 18.20
C THR A 34 -2.43 -8.33 17.76
N ILE A 35 -3.56 -8.67 17.12
CA ILE A 35 -3.84 -10.05 16.65
C ILE A 35 -2.80 -10.50 15.62
N LEU A 36 -2.40 -9.61 14.70
CA LEU A 36 -1.40 -9.93 13.69
C LEU A 36 -0.04 -10.21 14.31
N LYS A 37 0.38 -9.38 15.27
CA LYS A 37 1.66 -9.51 15.98
C LYS A 37 1.71 -10.84 16.73
N GLU A 38 0.65 -11.17 17.47
CA GLU A 38 0.51 -12.45 18.15
C GLU A 38 0.57 -13.64 17.18
N TYR A 39 -0.11 -13.54 16.02
CA TYR A 39 -0.08 -14.59 15.01
C TYR A 39 1.31 -14.80 14.41
N VAL A 40 2.03 -13.72 14.11
CA VAL A 40 3.39 -13.79 13.57
C VAL A 40 4.35 -14.38 14.60
N GLU A 41 4.29 -13.91 15.85
CA GLU A 41 5.13 -14.38 16.96
C GLU A 41 4.90 -15.88 17.23
N LYS A 42 3.64 -16.34 17.23
CA LYS A 42 3.28 -17.75 17.47
C LYS A 42 3.73 -18.69 16.35
N ASN A 43 3.78 -18.22 15.10
CA ASN A 43 4.15 -19.04 13.94
C ASN A 43 5.66 -19.06 13.66
N HIS A 44 6.46 -18.25 14.35
CA HIS A 44 7.93 -18.32 14.25
C HIS A 44 8.55 -19.59 14.86
N GLY A 45 7.79 -20.39 15.62
CA GLY A 45 8.28 -21.61 16.29
C GLY A 45 7.65 -22.95 15.88
N ALA A 46 6.59 -22.97 15.05
CA ALA A 46 5.81 -24.20 14.82
C ALA A 46 6.00 -24.78 13.40
N LYS A 47 6.70 -25.91 13.29
CA LYS A 47 6.60 -26.80 12.11
C LYS A 47 5.26 -27.54 12.15
N SER A 48 4.22 -26.99 11.52
CA SER A 48 2.91 -27.65 11.49
C SER A 48 2.77 -28.59 10.29
N LYS A 49 2.60 -29.89 10.59
CA LYS A 49 2.11 -30.93 9.68
C LYS A 49 0.57 -30.82 9.60
N ARG A 50 0.03 -30.00 8.70
CA ARG A 50 -1.39 -30.09 8.30
C ARG A 50 -1.51 -29.84 6.80
N LYS A 51 -2.29 -30.69 6.12
CA LYS A 51 -2.78 -30.48 4.74
C LYS A 51 -3.72 -29.27 4.75
N GLU A 52 -3.16 -28.07 4.78
CA GLU A 52 -3.91 -26.82 4.58
C GLU A 52 -3.94 -26.48 3.10
N ASN A 53 -5.05 -25.88 2.63
CA ASN A 53 -5.11 -25.20 1.34
C ASN A 53 -3.82 -24.40 1.15
N LYS A 54 -3.03 -24.77 0.15
CA LYS A 54 -1.68 -24.23 -0.05
C LYS A 54 -1.82 -22.73 -0.33
N PHE A 55 -1.51 -21.91 0.66
CA PHE A 55 -1.49 -20.45 0.52
C PHE A 55 -0.71 -20.07 -0.73
N SER A 56 -1.36 -19.37 -1.66
CA SER A 56 -0.74 -18.84 -2.86
C SER A 56 -0.67 -17.33 -2.73
N PHE A 57 0.53 -16.80 -2.56
CA PHE A 57 0.75 -15.35 -2.49
C PHE A 57 0.31 -14.64 -3.78
N GLN A 58 0.46 -15.34 -4.91
CA GLN A 58 0.11 -14.83 -6.23
C GLN A 58 -1.39 -14.88 -6.53
N SER A 59 -2.19 -15.66 -5.78
CA SER A 59 -3.63 -15.68 -5.99
C SER A 59 -4.34 -14.46 -5.39
N ILE A 60 -3.63 -13.63 -4.63
CA ILE A 60 -4.19 -12.39 -4.09
C ILE A 60 -4.24 -11.35 -5.22
N PRO A 61 -5.40 -10.74 -5.50
CA PRO A 61 -5.58 -9.81 -6.61
C PRO A 61 -5.06 -8.40 -6.26
N TRP A 62 -3.75 -8.28 -5.99
CA TRP A 62 -3.11 -7.05 -5.48
C TRP A 62 -3.41 -5.81 -6.33
N ASN A 63 -3.35 -5.92 -7.65
CA ASN A 63 -3.62 -4.81 -8.56
C ASN A 63 -5.07 -4.34 -8.46
N ASN A 64 -6.04 -5.25 -8.39
CA ASN A 64 -7.46 -4.90 -8.29
C ASN A 64 -7.78 -4.22 -6.96
N ILE A 65 -7.14 -4.67 -5.87
CA ILE A 65 -7.27 -4.04 -4.55
C ILE A 65 -6.72 -2.60 -4.62
N LEU A 66 -5.53 -2.40 -5.17
CA LEU A 66 -4.93 -1.08 -5.33
C LEU A 66 -5.77 -0.17 -6.24
N ASP A 67 -6.32 -0.69 -7.33
CA ASP A 67 -7.21 0.06 -8.23
C ASP A 67 -8.47 0.53 -7.49
N SER A 68 -9.10 -0.35 -6.71
CA SER A 68 -10.29 -0.03 -5.93
C SER A 68 -10.02 1.05 -4.88
N ILE A 69 -8.89 0.99 -4.19
CA ILE A 69 -8.50 2.01 -3.20
C ILE A 69 -8.20 3.33 -3.92
N ALA A 70 -7.47 3.28 -5.04
CA ALA A 70 -7.12 4.47 -5.81
C ALA A 70 -8.35 5.20 -6.35
N SER A 71 -9.35 4.47 -6.86
CA SER A 71 -10.60 5.08 -7.34
C SER A 71 -11.44 5.72 -6.23
N GLY A 72 -11.33 5.21 -5.01
CA GLY A 72 -12.01 5.76 -3.83
C GLY A 72 -11.28 6.94 -3.18
N ASN A 73 -10.02 7.19 -3.54
CA ASN A 73 -9.21 8.25 -2.97
C ASN A 73 -9.32 9.55 -3.81
N PRO A 74 -9.87 10.66 -3.28
CA PRO A 74 -10.09 11.89 -4.05
C PRO A 74 -8.82 12.49 -4.66
N PHE A 75 -7.70 12.45 -3.93
CA PHE A 75 -6.40 12.95 -4.41
C PHE A 75 -5.93 12.15 -5.63
N LEU A 76 -5.99 10.81 -5.57
CA LEU A 76 -5.58 9.96 -6.68
C LEU A 76 -6.54 10.03 -7.87
N ARG A 77 -7.84 10.21 -7.63
CA ARG A 77 -8.86 10.28 -8.68
C ARG A 77 -8.56 11.39 -9.71
N ARG A 78 -8.08 12.55 -9.27
CA ARG A 78 -7.66 13.65 -10.16
C ARG A 78 -6.51 13.25 -11.10
N TYR A 79 -5.57 12.44 -10.61
CA TYR A 79 -4.46 11.94 -11.43
C TYR A 79 -4.87 10.80 -12.35
N ILE A 80 -5.91 10.05 -11.99
CA ILE A 80 -6.55 9.06 -12.88
C ILE A 80 -7.25 9.80 -14.03
N GLU A 81 -8.03 10.84 -13.74
CA GLU A 81 -8.81 11.59 -14.73
C GLU A 81 -7.95 12.45 -15.68
N SER A 82 -6.74 12.85 -15.26
CA SER A 82 -5.84 13.68 -16.07
C SER A 82 -4.93 12.88 -17.02
N ASP A 83 -4.93 11.54 -16.98
CA ASP A 83 -4.06 10.65 -17.76
C ASP A 83 -2.54 10.95 -17.71
N ARG A 84 -2.10 11.83 -16.79
CA ARG A 84 -0.69 12.23 -16.62
C ARG A 84 0.17 11.08 -16.10
N PHE A 85 -0.43 10.14 -15.37
CA PHE A 85 0.22 8.99 -14.77
C PHE A 85 -0.35 7.69 -15.33
N SER A 86 0.52 6.73 -15.62
CA SER A 86 0.10 5.39 -16.01
C SER A 86 -0.58 4.66 -14.85
N LYS A 87 -1.37 3.63 -15.16
CA LYS A 87 -2.02 2.78 -14.14
C LYS A 87 -1.02 2.22 -13.12
N THR A 88 0.17 1.82 -13.56
CA THR A 88 1.22 1.31 -12.67
C THR A 88 1.75 2.39 -11.73
N GLU A 89 1.92 3.62 -12.22
CA GLU A 89 2.33 4.75 -11.38
C GLU A 89 1.25 5.14 -10.37
N ILE A 90 -0.02 5.16 -10.79
CA ILE A 90 -1.17 5.38 -9.88
C ILE A 90 -1.21 4.32 -8.77
N ARG A 91 -1.08 3.03 -9.12
CA ARG A 91 -1.02 1.94 -8.14
C ARG A 91 0.16 2.09 -7.18
N TYR A 92 1.32 2.51 -7.68
CA TYR A 92 2.49 2.76 -6.85
C TYR A 92 2.26 3.94 -5.89
N MET A 93 1.69 5.05 -6.38
CA MET A 93 1.31 6.19 -5.54
C MET A 93 0.30 5.77 -4.47
N CYS A 94 -0.72 5.00 -4.84
CA CYS A 94 -1.70 4.42 -3.91
C CYS A 94 -1.02 3.57 -2.84
N ALA A 95 -0.11 2.68 -3.21
CA ALA A 95 0.66 1.89 -2.26
C ALA A 95 1.45 2.76 -1.28
N MET A 96 2.12 3.82 -1.74
CA MET A 96 2.85 4.74 -0.86
C MET A 96 1.91 5.47 0.12
N LEU A 97 0.76 5.95 -0.35
CA LEU A 97 -0.26 6.58 0.50
C LEU A 97 -0.82 5.62 1.54
N CYS A 98 -1.02 4.35 1.17
CA CYS A 98 -1.42 3.28 2.10
C CYS A 98 -0.28 2.85 3.05
N GLY A 99 0.92 3.41 2.91
CA GLY A 99 2.04 3.15 3.79
C GLY A 99 2.91 1.95 3.45
N LEU A 100 2.79 1.42 2.23
CA LEU A 100 3.72 0.43 1.73
C LEU A 100 5.06 1.09 1.39
N SER A 101 6.14 0.34 1.55
CA SER A 101 7.46 0.66 1.01
C SER A 101 7.57 0.19 -0.44
N GLY A 102 8.54 0.76 -1.19
CA GLY A 102 8.80 0.31 -2.56
C GLY A 102 9.16 -1.18 -2.63
N LYS A 103 9.80 -1.71 -1.59
CA LYS A 103 10.12 -3.15 -1.46
C LYS A 103 8.85 -4.00 -1.32
N GLU A 104 7.93 -3.61 -0.44
CA GLU A 104 6.64 -4.31 -0.28
C GLU A 104 5.83 -4.26 -1.58
N TYR A 105 5.79 -3.13 -2.26
CA TYR A 105 5.13 -3.01 -3.56
C TYR A 105 5.77 -3.92 -4.61
N GLY A 106 7.10 -3.92 -4.72
CA GLY A 106 7.82 -4.79 -5.66
C GLY A 106 7.58 -6.28 -5.37
N LEU A 107 7.43 -6.65 -4.10
CA LEU A 107 7.10 -8.02 -3.70
C LEU A 107 5.68 -8.43 -4.13
N ILE A 108 4.66 -7.61 -3.88
CA ILE A 108 3.26 -7.95 -4.22
C ILE A 108 2.95 -7.88 -5.72
N THR A 109 3.70 -7.09 -6.48
CA THR A 109 3.51 -6.95 -7.93
C THR A 109 4.51 -7.78 -8.75
N GLU A 110 5.42 -8.50 -8.09
CA GLU A 110 6.58 -9.18 -8.70
C GLU A 110 7.42 -8.25 -9.59
N SER A 111 7.31 -6.93 -9.38
CA SER A 111 7.97 -5.91 -10.19
C SER A 111 9.32 -5.49 -9.59
N ARG A 112 10.38 -5.76 -10.34
CA ARG A 112 11.73 -5.24 -10.04
C ARG A 112 11.90 -3.76 -10.41
N SER A 113 10.94 -3.17 -11.13
CA SER A 113 11.05 -1.80 -11.66
C SER A 113 10.50 -0.72 -10.72
N HIS A 114 10.22 -1.03 -9.46
CA HIS A 114 9.72 -0.04 -8.49
C HIS A 114 10.61 1.20 -8.34
N TYR A 115 11.93 1.05 -8.50
CA TYR A 115 12.86 2.19 -8.56
C TYR A 115 12.61 3.08 -9.79
N ASN A 116 12.39 2.49 -10.96
CA ASN A 116 12.09 3.22 -12.20
C ASN A 116 10.72 3.90 -12.13
N ILE A 117 9.73 3.24 -11.54
CA ILE A 117 8.39 3.80 -11.31
C ILE A 117 8.49 5.02 -10.38
N SER A 118 9.19 4.89 -9.26
CA SER A 118 9.45 5.99 -8.32
C SER A 118 10.15 7.17 -9.01
N TRP A 119 11.16 6.89 -9.85
CA TRP A 119 11.87 7.90 -10.62
C TRP A 119 10.96 8.61 -11.63
N SER A 120 10.17 7.87 -12.41
CA SER A 120 9.21 8.42 -13.38
C SER A 120 8.20 9.35 -12.71
N ILE A 121 7.62 8.92 -11.58
CA ILE A 121 6.68 9.72 -10.80
C ILE A 121 7.33 11.04 -10.35
N ARG A 122 8.58 10.99 -9.85
CA ARG A 122 9.32 12.19 -9.43
C ARG A 122 9.51 13.17 -10.58
N GLN A 123 9.90 12.68 -11.75
CA GLN A 123 10.05 13.53 -12.94
C GLN A 123 8.73 14.18 -13.32
N LYS A 124 7.63 13.42 -13.29
CA LYS A 124 6.29 13.94 -13.56
C LYS A 124 5.86 15.00 -12.56
N PHE A 125 6.24 14.89 -11.29
CA PHE A 125 5.99 15.93 -10.28
C PHE A 125 7.03 17.07 -10.27
N GLY A 126 8.06 17.03 -11.12
CA GLY A 126 9.14 18.02 -11.12
C GLY A 126 10.04 17.96 -9.89
N LEU A 127 10.13 16.81 -9.21
CA LEU A 127 10.90 16.66 -7.98
C LEU A 127 12.39 16.46 -8.25
N PRO A 128 13.28 16.99 -7.39
CA PRO A 128 14.70 16.71 -7.47
C PRO A 128 14.98 15.21 -7.27
N PRO A 129 15.95 14.61 -8.01
CA PRO A 129 16.18 13.16 -7.98
C PRO A 129 16.64 12.60 -6.62
N LYS A 130 17.27 13.41 -5.76
CA LYS A 130 18.05 12.91 -4.61
C LYS A 130 17.54 13.28 -3.21
N THR A 131 16.59 14.21 -3.06
CA THR A 131 16.29 14.78 -1.72
C THR A 131 14.89 14.51 -1.20
N THR A 132 13.92 14.23 -2.05
CA THR A 132 12.52 14.07 -1.60
C THR A 132 12.21 12.59 -1.33
N ASN A 133 11.68 12.22 -0.16
CA ASN A 133 11.09 10.88 -0.01
C ASN A 133 9.71 10.89 -0.69
N LEU A 134 9.55 10.12 -1.78
CA LEU A 134 8.30 10.14 -2.57
C LEU A 134 7.07 9.80 -1.74
N ARG A 135 7.19 8.89 -0.76
CA ARG A 135 6.07 8.57 0.14
C ARG A 135 5.67 9.77 0.99
N ILE A 136 6.64 10.41 1.63
CA ILE A 136 6.38 11.60 2.48
C ILE A 136 5.80 12.72 1.64
N PHE A 137 6.34 12.94 0.44
CA PHE A 137 5.82 13.93 -0.50
C PHE A 137 4.34 13.70 -0.84
N LEU A 138 3.99 12.47 -1.24
CA LEU A 138 2.61 12.13 -1.59
C LEU A 138 1.67 12.27 -0.37
N GLN A 139 2.13 11.87 0.81
CA GLN A 139 1.34 11.98 2.05
C GLN A 139 1.07 13.45 2.42
N ASN A 140 2.10 14.31 2.34
CA ASN A 140 1.95 15.74 2.60
C ASN A 140 1.01 16.40 1.57
N LEU A 141 1.21 16.08 0.29
CA LEU A 141 0.40 16.65 -0.79
C LEU A 141 -1.07 16.23 -0.65
N SER A 142 -1.34 14.95 -0.36
CA SER A 142 -2.70 14.45 -0.11
C SER A 142 -3.31 15.01 1.19
N GLY A 143 -2.49 15.35 2.18
CA GLY A 143 -2.95 15.93 3.45
C GLY A 143 -3.34 17.40 3.31
N GLN A 144 -2.56 18.20 2.58
CA GLN A 144 -2.87 19.61 2.30
C GLN A 144 -4.22 19.77 1.58
N GLU A 145 -4.55 18.87 0.66
CA GLU A 145 -5.85 18.88 -0.03
C GLU A 145 -7.04 18.54 0.89
N LYS A 146 -6.82 17.90 2.05
CA LYS A 146 -7.91 17.62 3.01
C LYS A 146 -8.30 18.87 3.80
N ASP A 147 -7.35 19.78 4.04
CA ASP A 147 -7.53 21.02 4.81
C ASP A 147 -8.06 22.19 3.96
N GLU A 148 -7.96 22.12 2.62
CA GLU A 148 -8.50 23.13 1.70
C GLU A 148 -9.98 22.93 1.31
N ARG A 149 -10.69 21.98 1.94
CA ARG A 149 -12.13 21.83 1.74
C ARG A 149 -12.87 22.90 2.58
N PRO A 150 -13.67 23.80 1.97
CA PRO A 150 -14.44 24.82 2.68
C PRO A 150 -15.52 24.22 3.59
#